data_AF-A0A960XB34-F1
#
_entry.id   AF-A0A960XB34-F1
#
_cell.length_a   1.000
_cell.length_b   1.000
_cell.length_c   1.000
_cell.angle_alpha   90.00
_cell.angle_beta   90.00
_cell.angle_gamma   90.00
#
_symmetry.space_group_name_H-M   'P 1'
#
loop_
_entity.id
_entity.type
_entity.pdbx_description
1 polymer ?
#
loop_
_entity_poly.entity_id
_entity_poly.type
_entity_poly.pdbx_seq_one_letter_code
_entity_poly.pdbx_strand_id
1 'polypeptide(L)'
;NWLKVIRKEKLPPDQYSIYKSLTKYAYVNKNTLLRHLGIDLKKGKKSMKVLFEPSAYNFKRLRDHNIICTNKSSIGIPQGAPISSVLSNIYMVDYDLFFQKMSGNLDFIYRRYCDDILFICKHGQADDIIKLAYDKIEECQLTIQPKKEEKIIFTYGLNGKLRGFDKQRMEEDNLSVQALRSTEGEKYYKNLQYLGFEFNGQNVYIRSSSMSRYFQRMKKGTETVVKMAYGPNGKGKKIFKRKLFSRYTHLGKRNFITYALKAASDYYKNSNGEVKRGFNSPTIKKQVSRHFSKLKKIIEQKSKQRAENRGKPFKD
;
A
#
# COMPACT_ATOMS: atom_id res chain seq x y z
N ASN A 1 -3.20 -5.81 26.74
CA ASN A 1 -1.96 -6.01 25.95
C ASN A 1 -0.87 -4.96 26.15
N TRP A 2 -1.11 -3.64 26.10
CA TRP A 2 -0.04 -2.64 26.30
C TRP A 2 0.69 -2.82 27.64
N LEU A 3 -0.06 -2.91 28.74
CA LEU A 3 0.47 -3.20 30.09
C LEU A 3 1.31 -4.48 30.14
N LYS A 4 0.86 -5.54 29.46
CA LYS A 4 1.55 -6.84 29.35
C LYS A 4 2.90 -6.70 28.66
N VAL A 5 2.97 -5.95 27.55
CA VAL A 5 4.20 -5.73 26.79
C VAL A 5 5.24 -4.98 27.64
N ILE A 6 4.81 -3.97 28.40
CA ILE A 6 5.71 -3.21 29.27
C ILE A 6 5.94 -3.85 30.64
N ARG A 7 5.25 -4.96 30.95
CA ARG A 7 5.28 -5.68 32.23
C ARG A 7 5.03 -4.76 33.44
N LYS A 8 4.00 -3.91 33.35
CA LYS A 8 3.57 -3.03 34.44
C LYS A 8 2.07 -3.15 34.69
N GLU A 9 1.65 -2.88 35.92
CA GLU A 9 0.23 -2.86 36.30
C GLU A 9 -0.50 -1.60 35.82
N LYS A 10 0.23 -0.49 35.65
CA LYS A 10 -0.31 0.81 35.20
C LYS A 10 0.56 1.42 34.11
N LEU A 11 -0.09 2.17 33.22
CA LEU A 11 0.63 2.92 32.18
C LEU A 11 1.40 4.07 32.84
N PRO A 12 2.70 4.23 32.53
CA PRO A 12 3.46 5.42 32.91
C PRO A 12 2.75 6.71 32.45
N PRO A 13 2.91 7.85 33.17
CA PRO A 13 2.16 9.08 32.88
C PRO A 13 2.27 9.58 31.44
N ASP A 14 3.45 9.48 30.84
CA ASP A 14 3.74 9.81 29.45
C ASP A 14 2.98 8.90 28.47
N GLN A 15 3.01 7.58 28.69
CA GLN A 15 2.29 6.61 27.84
C GLN A 15 0.78 6.70 28.01
N TYR A 16 0.31 6.97 29.23
CA TYR A 16 -1.10 7.20 29.50
C TYR A 16 -1.62 8.46 28.79
N SER A 17 -0.82 9.53 28.75
CA SER A 17 -1.14 10.74 27.98
C SER A 17 -1.33 10.42 26.50
N ILE A 18 -0.44 9.61 25.92
CA ILE A 18 -0.57 9.13 24.53
C ILE A 18 -1.84 8.29 24.37
N TYR A 19 -2.06 7.29 25.22
CA TYR A 19 -3.26 6.44 25.19
C TYR A 19 -4.54 7.28 25.26
N LYS A 20 -4.60 8.26 26.16
CA LYS A 20 -5.73 9.19 26.30
C LYS A 20 -5.93 10.02 25.03
N SER A 21 -4.85 10.51 24.41
CA SER A 21 -4.93 11.28 23.17
C SER A 21 -5.47 10.46 21.98
N LEU A 22 -5.14 9.17 21.94
CA LEU A 22 -5.54 8.24 20.87
C LEU A 22 -6.95 7.72 21.02
N THR A 23 -7.46 7.60 22.25
CA THR A 23 -8.79 7.07 22.54
C THR A 23 -9.83 8.17 22.65
N LYS A 24 -9.48 9.29 23.27
CA LYS A 24 -10.35 10.47 23.46
C LYS A 24 -10.02 11.59 22.46
N TYR A 25 -9.76 11.23 21.22
CA TYR A 25 -9.39 12.19 20.19
C TYR A 25 -10.57 13.08 19.77
N ALA A 26 -10.25 14.27 19.30
CA ALA A 26 -11.20 15.18 18.66
C ALA A 26 -10.95 15.23 17.15
N TYR A 27 -12.01 15.41 16.37
CA TYR A 27 -11.94 15.48 14.91
C TYR A 27 -12.98 16.45 14.36
N VAL A 28 -12.77 16.92 13.13
CA VAL A 28 -13.74 17.72 12.39
C VAL A 28 -14.11 16.97 11.13
N ASN A 29 -15.41 16.79 10.88
CA ASN A 29 -15.87 16.16 9.64
C ASN A 29 -15.54 17.07 8.45
N LYS A 30 -14.88 16.51 7.43
CA LYS A 30 -14.46 17.24 6.23
C LYS A 30 -15.63 17.96 5.54
N ASN A 31 -16.79 17.31 5.40
CA ASN A 31 -17.93 17.89 4.71
C ASN A 31 -18.52 19.05 5.51
N THR A 32 -18.61 18.92 6.83
CA THR A 32 -19.04 20.00 7.73
C THR A 32 -18.11 21.20 7.66
N LEU A 33 -16.79 20.97 7.69
CA LEU A 33 -15.78 22.02 7.55
C LEU A 33 -15.92 22.76 6.21
N LEU A 34 -16.07 22.03 5.11
CA LEU A 34 -16.19 22.63 3.78
C LEU A 34 -17.45 23.48 3.63
N ARG A 35 -18.60 23.00 4.15
CA ARG A 35 -19.83 23.80 4.20
C ARG A 35 -19.64 25.08 5.00
N HIS A 36 -18.99 25.00 6.16
CA HIS A 36 -18.72 26.15 7.01
C HIS A 36 -17.81 27.18 6.34
N LEU A 37 -16.84 26.73 5.54
CA LEU A 37 -15.95 27.61 4.77
C LEU A 37 -16.60 28.14 3.47
N GLY A 38 -17.85 27.76 3.16
CA GLY A 38 -18.52 28.13 1.91
C GLY A 38 -17.91 27.50 0.66
N ILE A 39 -17.21 26.37 0.81
CA ILE A 39 -16.45 25.74 -0.28
C ILE A 39 -17.25 24.60 -0.89
N ASP A 40 -17.65 24.78 -2.15
CA ASP A 40 -18.23 23.72 -2.97
C ASP A 40 -17.15 22.95 -3.73
N LEU A 41 -16.96 21.68 -3.37
CA LEU A 41 -16.01 20.78 -4.05
C LEU A 41 -16.37 20.52 -5.52
N LYS A 42 -17.63 20.73 -5.93
CA LYS A 42 -18.05 20.60 -7.34
C LYS A 42 -17.47 21.72 -8.20
N LYS A 43 -17.19 22.90 -7.63
CA LYS A 43 -16.66 24.07 -8.34
C LYS A 43 -15.11 24.09 -8.45
N GLY A 44 -14.41 23.14 -7.84
CA GLY A 44 -12.96 22.97 -8.06
C GLY A 44 -12.26 22.12 -7.00
N LYS A 45 -11.36 21.23 -7.44
CA LYS A 45 -10.51 20.41 -6.55
C LYS A 45 -9.37 21.24 -5.96
N LYS A 46 -9.65 22.12 -5.00
CA LYS A 46 -8.61 22.73 -4.16
C LYS A 46 -8.19 21.74 -3.06
N SER A 47 -6.88 21.66 -2.80
CA SER A 47 -6.33 20.84 -1.71
C SER A 47 -6.72 21.44 -0.37
N MET A 48 -7.11 20.62 0.63
CA MET A 48 -7.43 21.10 1.99
C MET A 48 -6.32 21.94 2.63
N LYS A 49 -5.05 21.68 2.30
CA LYS A 49 -3.91 22.49 2.77
C LYS A 49 -3.94 23.94 2.29
N VAL A 50 -4.68 24.22 1.23
CA VAL A 50 -4.90 25.58 0.70
C VAL A 50 -6.17 26.19 1.31
N LEU A 51 -7.07 25.35 1.86
CA LEU A 51 -8.38 25.76 2.34
C LEU A 51 -8.43 25.99 3.86
N PHE A 52 -7.49 25.40 4.61
CA PHE A 52 -7.44 25.54 6.06
C PHE A 52 -5.99 25.43 6.56
N GLU A 53 -5.44 26.55 7.03
CA GLU A 53 -4.13 26.61 7.68
C GLU A 53 -4.30 26.36 9.19
N PRO A 54 -3.57 25.41 9.79
CA PRO A 54 -3.59 25.22 11.24
C PRO A 54 -3.04 26.47 11.95
N SER A 55 -3.92 27.28 12.54
CA SER A 55 -3.58 28.48 13.31
C SER A 55 -4.47 28.63 14.52
N ALA A 56 -3.99 29.29 15.58
CA ALA A 56 -4.79 29.52 16.79
C ALA A 56 -6.14 30.20 16.48
N TYR A 57 -6.12 31.17 15.55
CA TYR A 57 -7.32 31.84 15.05
C TYR A 57 -8.31 30.85 14.42
N ASN A 58 -7.84 30.01 13.50
CA ASN A 58 -8.69 29.03 12.83
C ASN A 58 -9.23 27.97 13.82
N PHE A 59 -8.43 27.53 14.80
CA PHE A 59 -8.91 26.62 15.85
C PHE A 59 -9.94 27.26 16.79
N LYS A 60 -9.82 28.56 17.08
CA LYS A 60 -10.85 29.28 17.83
C LYS A 60 -12.16 29.31 17.05
N ARG A 61 -12.10 29.65 15.76
CA ARG A 61 -13.27 29.64 14.87
C ARG A 61 -13.96 28.27 14.82
N LEU A 62 -13.21 27.17 14.77
CA LEU A 62 -13.79 25.81 14.83
C LEU A 62 -14.55 25.54 16.13
N ARG A 63 -14.04 26.06 17.27
CA ARG A 63 -14.68 25.95 18.59
C ARG A 63 -15.93 26.80 18.67
N ASP A 64 -15.84 28.06 18.27
CA ASP A 64 -16.95 29.03 18.34
C ASP A 64 -18.15 28.55 17.51
N HIS A 65 -17.89 27.88 16.38
CA HIS A 65 -18.94 27.30 15.53
C HIS A 65 -19.38 25.88 15.92
N ASN A 66 -18.83 25.32 17.01
CA ASN A 66 -19.22 24.03 17.58
C ASN A 66 -19.19 22.85 16.58
N ILE A 67 -18.22 22.85 15.65
CA ILE A 67 -18.06 21.79 14.62
C ILE A 67 -17.02 20.73 14.99
N ILE A 68 -16.47 20.79 16.21
CA ILE A 68 -15.52 19.82 16.74
C ILE A 68 -16.29 18.64 17.32
N CYS A 69 -16.07 17.46 16.76
CA CYS A 69 -16.55 16.20 17.30
C CYS A 69 -15.50 15.58 18.22
N THR A 70 -15.94 14.86 19.24
CA THR A 70 -15.07 13.98 20.04
C THR A 70 -15.41 12.54 19.75
N ASN A 71 -14.42 11.65 19.87
CA ASN A 71 -14.67 10.23 19.80
C ASN A 71 -15.51 9.80 21.01
N LYS A 72 -16.79 9.51 20.76
CA LYS A 72 -17.70 8.95 21.77
C LYS A 72 -17.66 7.43 21.79
N SER A 73 -17.11 6.81 20.75
CA SER A 73 -16.89 5.36 20.68
C SER A 73 -15.71 4.99 21.57
N SER A 74 -15.83 3.92 22.36
CA SER A 74 -14.69 3.29 23.03
C SER A 74 -13.77 2.51 22.07
N ILE A 75 -14.12 2.49 20.78
CA ILE A 75 -13.47 1.71 19.73
C ILE A 75 -12.78 2.64 18.73
N GLY A 76 -11.54 2.29 18.41
CA GLY A 76 -10.77 2.89 17.31
C GLY A 76 -9.77 3.96 17.74
N ILE A 77 -8.83 4.24 16.84
CA ILE A 77 -7.83 5.29 16.96
C ILE A 77 -7.85 6.17 15.69
N PRO A 78 -7.34 7.41 15.74
CA PRO A 78 -7.26 8.28 14.57
C PRO A 78 -6.49 7.63 13.43
N GLN A 79 -7.10 7.62 12.23
CA GLN A 79 -6.40 7.20 11.02
C GLN A 79 -5.25 8.17 10.71
N GLY A 80 -4.05 7.61 10.51
CA GLY A 80 -2.83 8.41 10.31
C GLY A 80 -2.10 8.78 11.59
N ALA A 81 -2.50 8.23 12.75
CA ALA A 81 -1.71 8.31 13.96
C ALA A 81 -0.30 7.71 13.73
N PRO A 82 0.81 8.43 14.03
CA PRO A 82 2.16 7.94 13.77
C PRO A 82 2.52 6.61 14.43
N ILE A 83 1.85 6.28 15.54
CA ILE A 83 2.08 5.07 16.35
C ILE A 83 1.09 3.94 16.04
N SER A 84 0.19 4.09 15.06
CA SER A 84 -0.86 3.10 14.79
C SER A 84 -0.33 1.70 14.48
N SER A 85 0.82 1.60 13.78
CA SER A 85 1.47 0.33 13.47
C SER A 85 1.94 -0.41 14.72
N VAL A 86 2.51 0.32 15.68
CA VAL A 86 2.97 -0.23 16.96
C VAL A 86 1.76 -0.68 17.78
N LEU A 87 0.68 0.12 17.81
CA LEU A 87 -0.53 -0.24 18.54
C LEU A 87 -1.24 -1.46 17.96
N SER A 88 -1.30 -1.60 16.64
CA SER A 88 -1.82 -2.81 15.98
C SER A 88 -1.04 -4.05 16.44
N ASN A 89 0.30 -3.95 16.53
CA ASN A 89 1.13 -5.04 17.03
C ASN A 89 0.92 -5.34 18.52
N ILE A 90 0.81 -4.30 19.35
CA ILE A 90 0.51 -4.48 20.77
C ILE A 90 -0.87 -5.14 20.92
N TYR A 91 -1.86 -4.68 20.15
CA TYR A 91 -3.23 -5.21 20.22
C TYR A 91 -3.28 -6.69 19.85
N MET A 92 -2.60 -7.08 18.77
CA MET A 92 -2.61 -8.45 18.25
C MET A 92 -1.59 -9.40 18.90
N VAL A 93 -0.88 -8.98 19.96
CA VAL A 93 0.23 -9.77 20.51
C VAL A 93 -0.17 -11.17 20.97
N ASP A 94 -1.35 -11.33 21.56
CA ASP A 94 -1.82 -12.64 22.05
C ASP A 94 -2.28 -13.55 20.91
N TYR A 95 -2.88 -12.95 19.88
CA TYR A 95 -3.18 -13.62 18.62
C TYR A 95 -1.90 -14.13 17.94
N ASP A 96 -0.87 -13.27 17.85
CA ASP A 96 0.42 -13.62 17.26
C ASP A 96 1.09 -14.77 18.02
N LEU A 97 1.11 -14.71 19.36
CA LEU A 97 1.68 -15.75 20.21
C LEU A 97 0.96 -17.09 20.06
N PHE A 98 -0.36 -17.06 19.92
CA PHE A 98 -1.16 -18.26 19.69
C PHE A 98 -0.78 -18.93 18.36
N PHE A 99 -0.79 -18.18 17.25
CA PHE A 99 -0.46 -18.75 15.94
C PHE A 99 1.01 -19.11 15.79
N GLN A 100 1.92 -18.41 16.47
CA GLN A 100 3.32 -18.79 16.52
C GLN A 100 3.50 -20.16 17.19
N LYS A 101 2.82 -20.43 18.31
CA LYS A 101 2.86 -21.74 18.97
C LYS A 101 2.24 -22.83 18.08
N MET A 102 1.08 -22.56 17.49
CA MET A 102 0.40 -23.52 16.61
C MET A 102 1.20 -23.83 15.35
N SER A 103 1.92 -22.85 14.80
CA SER A 103 2.74 -23.03 13.60
C SER A 103 3.84 -24.09 13.80
N GLY A 104 4.39 -24.19 15.02
CA GLY A 104 5.36 -25.23 15.36
C GLY A 104 4.75 -26.63 15.48
N ASN A 105 3.48 -26.73 15.89
CA ASN A 105 2.81 -28.02 16.10
C ASN A 105 2.20 -28.60 14.83
N LEU A 106 1.66 -27.73 13.96
CA LEU A 106 0.87 -28.13 12.78
C LEU A 106 1.63 -27.96 11.45
N ASP A 107 2.92 -27.60 11.48
CA ASP A 107 3.78 -27.46 10.29
C ASP A 107 3.18 -26.49 9.23
N PHE A 108 2.85 -25.28 9.68
CA PHE A 108 2.47 -24.17 8.79
C PHE A 108 3.30 -22.93 9.10
N ILE A 109 3.33 -21.97 8.18
CA ILE A 109 4.00 -20.68 8.38
C ILE A 109 2.95 -19.60 8.61
N TYR A 110 3.13 -18.86 9.70
CA TYR A 110 2.36 -17.66 10.03
C TYR A 110 3.19 -16.39 9.84
N ARG A 111 2.61 -15.37 9.19
CA ARG A 111 3.16 -14.01 9.12
C ARG A 111 2.05 -12.99 9.25
N ARG A 112 2.29 -11.91 9.99
CA ARG A 112 1.40 -10.75 10.06
C ARG A 112 2.17 -9.46 9.82
N TYR A 113 1.56 -8.54 9.08
CA TYR A 113 2.04 -7.17 8.91
C TYR A 113 0.87 -6.20 9.09
N CYS A 114 0.78 -5.56 10.25
CA CYS A 114 -0.38 -4.78 10.66
C CYS A 114 -1.66 -5.62 10.51
N ASP A 115 -2.53 -5.28 9.57
CA ASP A 115 -3.81 -5.95 9.32
C ASP A 115 -3.69 -7.11 8.31
N ASP A 116 -2.58 -7.21 7.57
CA ASP A 116 -2.36 -8.27 6.58
C ASP A 116 -1.87 -9.54 7.28
N ILE A 117 -2.65 -10.61 7.23
CA ILE A 117 -2.34 -11.93 7.80
C ILE A 117 -2.09 -12.93 6.67
N LEU A 118 -1.02 -13.73 6.78
CA LEU A 118 -0.64 -14.75 5.81
C LEU A 118 -0.39 -16.08 6.52
N PHE A 119 -1.08 -17.11 6.04
CA PHE A 119 -0.84 -18.51 6.38
C PHE A 119 -0.32 -19.25 5.16
N ILE A 120 0.71 -20.07 5.33
CA ILE A 120 1.20 -21.01 4.31
C ILE A 120 1.17 -22.40 4.94
N CYS A 121 0.30 -23.27 4.43
CA CYS A 121 0.02 -24.58 5.02
C CYS A 121 -0.18 -25.63 3.91
N LYS A 122 -0.30 -26.90 4.31
CA LYS A 122 -0.68 -27.98 3.40
C LYS A 122 -2.16 -27.82 3.02
N HIS A 123 -2.52 -28.28 1.82
CA HIS A 123 -3.86 -28.09 1.26
C HIS A 123 -5.00 -28.50 2.20
N GLY A 124 -4.89 -29.66 2.84
CA GLY A 124 -5.92 -30.18 3.75
C GLY A 124 -6.09 -29.44 5.08
N GLN A 125 -5.16 -28.55 5.45
CA GLN A 125 -5.20 -27.81 6.72
C GLN A 125 -5.81 -26.41 6.58
N ALA A 126 -6.00 -25.94 5.34
CA ALA A 126 -6.30 -24.53 5.08
C ALA A 126 -7.62 -24.09 5.73
N ASP A 127 -8.67 -24.89 5.59
CA ASP A 127 -10.00 -24.50 6.07
C ASP A 127 -10.08 -24.55 7.62
N ASP A 128 -9.38 -25.50 8.25
CA ASP A 128 -9.26 -25.57 9.72
C ASP A 128 -8.49 -24.37 10.30
N ILE A 129 -7.36 -24.00 9.67
CA ILE A 129 -6.56 -22.85 10.09
C ILE A 129 -7.36 -21.56 9.92
N ILE A 130 -8.13 -21.43 8.83
CA ILE A 130 -8.98 -20.27 8.59
C ILE A 130 -10.06 -20.17 9.65
N LYS A 131 -10.78 -21.26 9.93
CA LYS A 131 -11.78 -21.30 11.01
C LYS A 131 -11.18 -20.84 12.34
N LEU A 132 -10.03 -21.41 12.72
CA LEU A 132 -9.32 -21.05 13.93
C LEU A 132 -8.90 -19.57 13.95
N ALA A 133 -8.51 -19.01 12.80
CA ALA A 133 -8.19 -17.59 12.66
C ALA A 133 -9.42 -16.71 12.90
N TYR A 134 -10.58 -17.05 12.35
CA TYR A 134 -11.83 -16.34 12.61
C TYR A 134 -12.18 -16.37 14.10
N ASP A 135 -12.17 -17.55 14.73
CA ASP A 135 -12.48 -17.72 16.15
C ASP A 135 -11.56 -16.85 17.02
N LYS A 136 -10.25 -16.87 16.75
CA LYS A 136 -9.27 -16.07 17.50
C LYS A 136 -9.33 -14.57 17.23
N ILE A 137 -9.76 -14.14 16.05
CA ILE A 137 -9.97 -12.70 15.79
C ILE A 137 -11.23 -12.20 16.49
N GLU A 138 -12.27 -13.03 16.60
CA GLU A 138 -13.47 -12.69 17.35
C GLU A 138 -13.18 -12.52 18.85
N GLU A 139 -12.35 -13.38 19.45
CA GLU A 139 -11.83 -13.20 20.81
C GLU A 139 -11.10 -11.85 20.99
N CYS A 140 -10.49 -11.33 19.92
CA CYS A 140 -9.85 -10.02 19.91
C CYS A 140 -10.84 -8.86 19.69
N GLN A 141 -12.15 -9.10 19.65
CA GLN A 141 -13.18 -8.08 19.34
C GLN A 141 -12.94 -7.36 18.01
N LEU A 142 -12.41 -8.09 17.03
CA LEU A 142 -12.16 -7.60 15.68
C LEU A 142 -13.00 -8.41 14.69
N THR A 143 -13.15 -7.86 13.48
CA THR A 143 -13.92 -8.50 12.41
C THR A 143 -13.07 -8.59 11.16
N ILE A 144 -12.89 -9.81 10.64
CA ILE A 144 -12.27 -10.03 9.33
C ILE A 144 -13.25 -9.60 8.25
N GLN A 145 -12.75 -9.02 7.17
CA GLN A 145 -13.56 -8.73 5.98
C GLN A 145 -13.47 -9.92 5.02
N PRO A 146 -14.51 -10.77 4.88
CA PRO A 146 -14.41 -12.00 4.10
C PRO A 146 -14.08 -11.75 2.62
N LYS A 147 -14.52 -10.60 2.09
CA LYS A 147 -14.22 -10.17 0.71
C LYS A 147 -12.73 -9.94 0.42
N LYS A 148 -11.88 -9.85 1.45
CA LYS A 148 -10.43 -9.72 1.32
C LYS A 148 -9.69 -11.01 1.60
N GLU A 149 -10.39 -12.03 2.08
CA GLU A 149 -9.81 -13.36 2.21
C GLU A 149 -9.48 -13.87 0.81
N GLU A 150 -8.26 -14.38 0.64
CA GLU A 150 -7.82 -14.98 -0.62
C GLU A 150 -7.23 -16.36 -0.32
N LYS A 151 -7.83 -17.41 -0.89
CA LYS A 151 -7.30 -18.77 -0.85
C LYS A 151 -6.60 -19.10 -2.17
N ILE A 152 -5.30 -19.38 -2.10
CA ILE A 152 -4.48 -19.70 -3.28
C ILE A 152 -3.85 -21.08 -3.08
N ILE A 153 -4.13 -21.99 -4.01
CA ILE A 153 -3.51 -23.31 -4.05
C ILE A 153 -2.32 -23.28 -4.99
N PHE A 154 -1.17 -23.80 -4.53
CA PHE A 154 0.01 -23.98 -5.38
C PHE A 154 0.12 -25.44 -5.80
N THR A 155 0.06 -25.71 -7.11
CA THR A 155 0.21 -27.05 -7.68
C THR A 155 0.86 -26.97 -9.07
N TYR A 156 1.23 -28.12 -9.64
CA TYR A 156 1.81 -28.19 -10.98
C TYR A 156 0.70 -28.09 -12.04
N GLY A 157 0.83 -27.10 -12.94
CA GLY A 157 -0.05 -26.96 -14.10
C GLY A 157 0.35 -27.87 -15.27
N LEU A 158 -0.35 -27.73 -16.41
CA LEU A 158 -0.13 -28.51 -17.65
C LEU A 158 1.36 -28.60 -18.07
N ASN A 159 2.10 -27.49 -17.93
CA ASN A 159 3.50 -27.41 -18.33
C ASN A 159 4.51 -27.96 -17.29
N GLY A 160 4.03 -28.67 -16.26
CA GLY A 160 4.86 -29.20 -15.18
C GLY A 160 5.50 -28.13 -14.29
N LYS A 161 5.06 -26.87 -14.36
CA LYS A 161 5.56 -25.78 -13.51
C LYS A 161 4.61 -25.51 -12.36
N LEU A 162 5.18 -25.24 -11.18
CA LEU A 162 4.41 -24.84 -10.01
C LEU A 162 3.73 -23.48 -10.27
N ARG A 163 2.41 -23.42 -10.11
CA ARG A 163 1.58 -22.23 -10.30
C ARG A 163 0.61 -22.04 -9.15
N GLY A 164 0.23 -20.79 -8.90
CA GLY A 164 -0.84 -20.43 -7.97
C GLY A 164 -2.18 -20.37 -8.70
N PHE A 165 -3.22 -20.92 -8.08
CA PHE A 165 -4.58 -20.96 -8.59
C PHE A 165 -5.58 -20.45 -7.54
N ASP A 166 -6.66 -19.82 -7.99
CA ASP A 166 -7.72 -19.29 -7.13
C ASP A 166 -8.60 -20.41 -6.58
N LYS A 167 -8.34 -20.87 -5.35
CA LYS A 167 -9.05 -22.01 -4.74
C LYS A 167 -10.54 -21.70 -4.63
N GLN A 168 -10.90 -20.48 -4.23
CA GLN A 168 -12.29 -20.10 -4.02
C GLN A 168 -13.10 -20.13 -5.32
N ARG A 169 -12.52 -19.61 -6.41
CA ARG A 169 -13.17 -19.69 -7.73
C ARG A 169 -13.27 -21.11 -8.26
N MET A 170 -12.29 -21.97 -7.96
CA MET A 170 -12.37 -23.39 -8.31
C MET A 170 -13.49 -24.10 -7.56
N GLU A 171 -13.68 -23.80 -6.28
CA GLU A 171 -14.78 -24.33 -5.46
C GLU A 171 -16.14 -23.88 -6.01
N GLU A 172 -16.27 -22.60 -6.39
CA GLU A 172 -17.48 -22.05 -7.03
C GLU A 172 -17.83 -22.77 -8.35
N ASP A 173 -16.81 -23.14 -9.13
CA ASP A 173 -16.96 -23.83 -10.41
C ASP A 173 -16.95 -25.38 -10.28
N ASN A 174 -16.94 -25.93 -9.05
CA ASN A 174 -16.83 -27.37 -8.75
C ASN A 174 -15.65 -28.08 -9.44
N LEU A 175 -14.51 -27.40 -9.58
CA LEU A 175 -13.34 -27.93 -10.26
C LEU A 175 -12.40 -28.69 -9.31
N SER A 176 -12.08 -29.93 -9.64
CA SER A 176 -11.07 -30.71 -8.92
C SER A 176 -9.65 -30.21 -9.20
N VAL A 177 -8.73 -30.43 -8.25
CA VAL A 177 -7.32 -30.06 -8.40
C VAL A 177 -6.65 -30.82 -9.55
N GLN A 178 -7.12 -32.04 -9.86
CA GLN A 178 -6.62 -32.84 -10.98
C GLN A 178 -6.90 -32.19 -12.34
N ALA A 179 -8.05 -31.51 -12.47
CA ALA A 179 -8.43 -30.82 -13.71
C ALA A 179 -7.56 -29.58 -14.00
N LEU A 180 -6.79 -29.06 -13.02
CA LEU A 180 -5.84 -27.96 -13.24
C LEU A 180 -4.66 -28.33 -14.14
N ARG A 181 -4.44 -29.63 -14.38
CA ARG A 181 -3.41 -30.11 -15.31
C ARG A 181 -3.85 -30.05 -16.77
N SER A 182 -5.07 -29.59 -17.08
CA SER A 182 -5.55 -29.35 -18.44
C SER A 182 -5.38 -27.88 -18.85
N THR A 183 -5.68 -27.57 -20.12
CA THR A 183 -5.77 -26.18 -20.62
C THR A 183 -6.81 -25.35 -19.88
N GLU A 184 -7.83 -25.97 -19.28
CA GLU A 184 -8.85 -25.28 -18.50
C GLU A 184 -8.31 -24.72 -17.19
N GLY A 185 -7.20 -25.24 -16.67
CA GLY A 185 -6.57 -24.76 -15.43
C GLY A 185 -6.06 -23.32 -15.53
N GLU A 186 -5.70 -22.84 -16.72
CA GLU A 186 -5.12 -21.51 -16.90
C GLU A 186 -6.07 -20.37 -16.53
N LYS A 187 -7.39 -20.59 -16.66
CA LYS A 187 -8.42 -19.59 -16.34
C LYS A 187 -8.50 -19.28 -14.84
N TYR A 188 -7.90 -20.13 -14.00
CA TYR A 188 -7.85 -19.98 -12.54
C TYR A 188 -6.51 -19.45 -12.02
N TYR A 189 -5.55 -19.11 -12.89
CA TYR A 189 -4.27 -18.57 -12.42
C TYR A 189 -4.44 -17.34 -11.53
N LYS A 190 -3.85 -17.39 -10.34
CA LYS A 190 -3.86 -16.30 -9.37
C LYS A 190 -2.54 -16.24 -8.64
N ASN A 191 -1.94 -15.05 -8.64
CA ASN A 191 -0.69 -14.81 -7.92
C ASN A 191 -0.99 -14.54 -6.44
N LEU A 192 -0.17 -15.10 -5.55
CA LEU A 192 -0.14 -14.71 -4.14
C LEU A 192 0.32 -13.28 -4.01
N GLN A 193 -0.51 -12.42 -3.42
CA GLN A 193 -0.19 -11.02 -3.22
C GLN A 193 0.17 -10.78 -1.74
N TYR A 194 1.35 -10.24 -1.47
CA TYR A 194 1.76 -9.91 -0.10
C TYR A 194 2.74 -8.74 -0.10
N LEU A 195 2.50 -7.73 0.74
CA LEU A 195 3.36 -6.54 0.93
C LEU A 195 3.77 -5.82 -0.37
N GLY A 196 2.87 -5.76 -1.35
CA GLY A 196 3.11 -5.07 -2.62
C GLY A 196 3.88 -5.88 -3.66
N PHE A 197 4.13 -7.16 -3.39
CA PHE A 197 4.65 -8.14 -4.34
C PHE A 197 3.58 -9.16 -4.73
N GLU A 198 3.81 -9.81 -5.86
CA GLU A 198 3.01 -10.92 -6.37
C GLU A 198 3.93 -12.11 -6.64
N PHE A 199 3.52 -13.32 -6.26
CA PHE A 199 4.26 -14.56 -6.51
C PHE A 199 3.38 -15.58 -7.22
N ASN A 200 3.88 -16.14 -8.33
CA ASN A 200 3.10 -17.06 -9.17
C ASN A 200 3.56 -18.51 -9.09
N GLY A 201 4.34 -18.88 -8.08
CA GLY A 201 4.92 -20.23 -7.92
C GLY A 201 6.31 -20.38 -8.55
N GLN A 202 6.71 -19.46 -9.43
CA GLN A 202 8.03 -19.48 -10.11
C GLN A 202 8.77 -18.15 -9.95
N ASN A 203 8.05 -17.05 -10.11
CA ASN A 203 8.62 -15.72 -10.22
C ASN A 203 7.92 -14.76 -9.26
N VAL A 204 8.69 -13.81 -8.75
CA VAL A 204 8.21 -12.67 -7.99
C VAL A 204 8.03 -11.47 -8.92
N TYR A 205 7.01 -10.67 -8.67
CA TYR A 205 6.68 -9.45 -9.40
C TYR A 205 6.35 -8.34 -8.43
N ILE A 206 6.51 -7.08 -8.87
CA ILE A 206 5.86 -5.96 -8.19
C ILE A 206 4.39 -5.96 -8.57
N ARG A 207 3.53 -5.70 -7.57
CA ARG A 207 2.07 -5.66 -7.75
C ARG A 207 1.68 -4.75 -8.92
N SER A 208 0.82 -5.27 -9.79
CA SER A 208 0.32 -4.56 -10.98
C SER A 208 -0.26 -3.18 -10.63
N SER A 209 -1.03 -3.09 -9.54
CA SER A 209 -1.62 -1.84 -9.05
C SER A 209 -0.56 -0.81 -8.60
N SER A 210 0.57 -1.26 -8.05
CA SER A 210 1.70 -0.40 -7.66
C SER A 210 2.41 0.14 -8.89
N MET A 211 2.67 -0.71 -9.89
CA MET A 211 3.24 -0.32 -11.18
C MET A 211 2.35 0.69 -11.92
N SER A 212 1.04 0.44 -11.95
CA SER A 212 0.06 1.35 -12.58
C SER A 212 0.06 2.72 -11.89
N ARG A 213 -0.05 2.75 -10.55
CA ARG A 213 0.01 3.99 -9.76
C ARG A 213 1.31 4.76 -9.99
N TYR A 214 2.44 4.06 -10.09
CA TYR A 214 3.72 4.67 -10.41
C TYR A 214 3.70 5.35 -11.78
N PHE A 215 3.30 4.64 -12.85
CA PHE A 215 3.28 5.21 -14.19
C PHE A 215 2.27 6.36 -14.35
N GLN A 216 1.13 6.29 -13.66
CA GLN A 216 0.16 7.38 -13.61
C GLN A 216 0.74 8.63 -12.93
N ARG A 217 1.46 8.46 -11.81
CA ARG A 217 2.16 9.56 -11.12
C ARG A 217 3.25 10.16 -12.00
N MET A 218 4.03 9.32 -12.68
CA MET A 218 5.04 9.74 -13.65
C MET A 218 4.40 10.60 -14.75
N LYS A 219 3.34 10.11 -15.40
CA LYS A 219 2.61 10.85 -16.44
C LYS A 219 2.11 12.21 -15.93
N LYS A 220 1.35 12.23 -14.83
CA LYS A 220 0.80 13.47 -14.25
C LYS A 220 1.90 14.45 -13.83
N GLY A 221 2.98 13.95 -13.25
CA GLY A 221 4.13 14.75 -12.84
C GLY A 221 4.80 15.40 -14.04
N THR A 222 5.06 14.64 -15.10
CA THR A 222 5.63 15.16 -16.34
C THR A 222 4.71 16.19 -17.00
N GLU A 223 3.40 15.91 -17.09
CA GLU A 223 2.42 16.85 -17.62
C GLU A 223 2.38 18.17 -16.84
N THR A 224 2.52 18.10 -15.52
CA THR A 224 2.54 19.30 -14.67
C THR A 224 3.79 20.13 -14.95
N VAL A 225 4.97 19.50 -15.01
CA VAL A 225 6.24 20.19 -15.30
C VAL A 225 6.21 20.83 -16.69
N VAL A 226 5.69 20.11 -17.69
CA VAL A 226 5.48 20.63 -19.04
C VAL A 226 4.54 21.85 -18.98
N LYS A 227 3.36 21.73 -18.37
CA LYS A 227 2.41 22.84 -18.25
C LYS A 227 3.02 24.08 -17.57
N MET A 228 3.83 23.89 -16.54
CA MET A 228 4.50 25.00 -15.84
C MET A 228 5.57 25.66 -16.71
N ALA A 229 6.37 24.88 -17.45
CA ALA A 229 7.38 25.41 -18.36
C ALA A 229 6.76 26.26 -19.49
N TYR A 230 5.57 25.87 -19.97
CA TYR A 230 4.81 26.62 -20.98
C TYR A 230 3.75 27.55 -20.37
N GLY A 231 3.72 27.76 -19.05
CA GLY A 231 2.76 28.65 -18.40
C GLY A 231 3.09 30.13 -18.66
N PRO A 232 2.14 31.05 -18.42
CA PRO A 232 2.39 32.50 -18.53
C PRO A 232 3.55 32.98 -17.65
N ASN A 233 3.79 32.29 -16.53
CA ASN A 233 4.85 32.60 -15.56
C ASN A 233 6.13 31.76 -15.78
N GLY A 234 6.27 31.09 -16.93
CA GLY A 234 7.43 30.26 -17.25
C GLY A 234 8.66 31.11 -17.54
N LYS A 235 9.71 31.03 -16.70
CA LYS A 235 10.98 31.79 -16.86
C LYS A 235 11.84 31.38 -18.08
N GLY A 236 11.31 30.59 -19.00
CA GLY A 236 12.01 30.13 -20.21
C GLY A 236 11.35 28.89 -20.83
N LYS A 237 11.68 28.59 -22.10
CA LYS A 237 11.11 27.44 -22.84
C LYS A 237 11.67 26.08 -22.40
N LYS A 238 12.60 26.03 -21.44
CA LYS A 238 13.35 24.82 -21.07
C LYS A 238 12.65 24.00 -19.99
N ILE A 239 12.49 22.71 -20.25
CA ILE A 239 11.98 21.75 -19.25
C ILE A 239 13.12 21.35 -18.32
N PHE A 240 13.00 21.65 -17.03
CA PHE A 240 13.96 21.22 -16.01
C PHE A 240 13.81 19.71 -15.71
N LYS A 241 14.52 18.88 -16.46
CA LYS A 241 14.45 17.40 -16.40
C LYS A 241 15.00 16.80 -15.09
N ARG A 242 15.88 17.51 -14.36
CA ARG A 242 16.57 17.00 -13.14
C ARG A 242 15.61 16.43 -12.09
N LYS A 243 14.54 17.16 -11.76
CA LYS A 243 13.53 16.71 -10.78
C LYS A 243 12.74 15.50 -11.28
N LEU A 244 12.41 15.45 -12.57
CA LEU A 244 11.71 14.31 -13.18
C LEU A 244 12.57 13.06 -13.17
N PHE A 245 13.84 13.17 -13.57
CA PHE A 245 14.79 12.06 -13.58
C PHE A 245 15.04 11.53 -12.17
N SER A 246 15.32 12.42 -11.21
CA SER A 246 15.48 12.02 -9.80
C SER A 246 14.24 11.29 -9.24
N ARG A 247 13.03 11.68 -9.65
CA ARG A 247 11.80 11.09 -9.11
C ARG A 247 11.37 9.79 -9.81
N TYR A 248 11.60 9.67 -11.11
CA TYR A 248 10.99 8.64 -11.96
C TYR A 248 12.02 7.77 -12.72
N THR A 249 13.30 7.83 -12.36
CA THR A 249 14.32 6.98 -12.99
C THR A 249 15.33 6.45 -12.00
N HIS A 250 16.17 5.54 -12.47
CA HIS A 250 17.33 5.02 -11.74
C HIS A 250 18.35 6.10 -11.34
N LEU A 251 18.26 7.32 -11.88
CA LEU A 251 19.15 8.45 -11.54
C LEU A 251 18.81 9.10 -10.17
N GLY A 252 17.68 8.72 -9.56
CA GLY A 252 17.33 9.14 -8.21
C GLY A 252 17.85 8.20 -7.13
N LYS A 253 18.11 8.73 -5.93
CA LYS A 253 18.57 7.90 -4.79
C LYS A 253 17.46 7.14 -4.07
N ARG A 254 16.27 7.75 -3.95
CA ARG A 254 15.13 7.21 -3.21
C ARG A 254 13.85 7.42 -4.00
N ASN A 255 13.44 6.40 -4.74
CA ASN A 255 12.21 6.40 -5.50
C ASN A 255 11.73 4.96 -5.76
N PHE A 256 10.60 4.82 -6.45
CA PHE A 256 10.00 3.53 -6.75
C PHE A 256 10.90 2.63 -7.62
N ILE A 257 11.65 3.19 -8.57
CA ILE A 257 12.54 2.41 -9.45
C ILE A 257 13.73 1.85 -8.65
N THR A 258 14.36 2.67 -7.81
CA THR A 258 15.45 2.20 -6.94
C THR A 258 14.96 1.18 -5.91
N TYR A 259 13.76 1.35 -5.36
CA TYR A 259 13.11 0.33 -4.52
C TYR A 259 12.94 -0.99 -5.28
N ALA A 260 12.37 -0.94 -6.49
CA ALA A 260 12.15 -2.10 -7.33
C ALA A 260 13.46 -2.84 -7.66
N LEU A 261 14.51 -2.09 -8.03
CA LEU A 261 15.81 -2.66 -8.37
C LEU A 261 16.51 -3.29 -7.14
N LYS A 262 16.37 -2.68 -5.96
CA LYS A 262 16.85 -3.27 -4.69
C LYS A 262 16.09 -4.55 -4.32
N ALA A 263 14.77 -4.55 -4.48
CA ALA A 263 13.99 -5.77 -4.26
C ALA A 263 14.37 -6.88 -5.24
N ALA A 264 14.76 -6.53 -6.47
CA ALA A 264 15.12 -7.48 -7.51
C ALA A 264 16.55 -8.02 -7.43
N SER A 265 17.44 -7.42 -6.64
CA SER A 265 18.80 -7.92 -6.46
C SER A 265 18.82 -9.13 -5.54
N ASP A 266 19.95 -9.86 -5.53
CA ASP A 266 20.15 -10.95 -4.59
C ASP A 266 20.39 -10.41 -3.17
N TYR A 267 21.18 -9.34 -3.07
CA TYR A 267 21.38 -8.57 -1.84
C TYR A 267 21.28 -7.08 -2.10
N TYR A 268 20.90 -6.29 -1.09
CA TYR A 268 20.93 -4.83 -1.14
C TYR A 268 21.24 -4.23 0.23
N LYS A 269 21.78 -3.01 0.21
CA LYS A 269 22.02 -2.20 1.42
C LYS A 269 20.82 -1.32 1.74
N ASN A 270 20.29 -1.43 2.96
CA ASN A 270 19.19 -0.58 3.43
C ASN A 270 19.70 0.83 3.82
N SER A 271 18.82 1.69 4.34
CA SER A 271 19.19 3.05 4.76
C SER A 271 20.16 3.08 5.94
N ASN A 272 20.16 2.05 6.77
CA ASN A 272 20.99 1.92 7.96
C ASN A 272 22.35 1.28 7.65
N GLY A 273 22.57 0.89 6.39
CA GLY A 273 23.79 0.26 5.96
C GLY A 273 23.82 -1.27 6.12
N GLU A 274 22.73 -1.88 6.56
CA GLU A 274 22.64 -3.33 6.71
C GLU A 274 22.43 -3.98 5.34
N VAL A 275 23.11 -5.11 5.13
CA VAL A 275 22.89 -5.97 3.96
C VAL A 275 21.65 -6.82 4.22
N LYS A 276 20.70 -6.77 3.29
CA LYS A 276 19.48 -7.58 3.30
C LYS A 276 19.40 -8.40 2.02
N ARG A 277 18.80 -9.58 2.11
CA ARG A 277 18.49 -10.41 0.95
C ARG A 277 17.32 -9.79 0.17
N GLY A 278 17.45 -9.72 -1.15
CA GLY A 278 16.35 -9.42 -2.06
C GLY A 278 15.75 -10.70 -2.65
N PHE A 279 14.94 -10.56 -3.69
CA PHE A 279 14.27 -11.69 -4.32
C PHE A 279 15.10 -12.39 -5.41
N ASN A 280 16.26 -11.84 -5.77
CA ASN A 280 17.05 -12.29 -6.93
C ASN A 280 16.17 -12.52 -8.17
N SER A 281 15.38 -11.51 -8.54
CA SER A 281 14.28 -11.64 -9.50
C SER A 281 14.55 -10.88 -10.80
N PRO A 282 14.91 -11.58 -11.90
CA PRO A 282 15.02 -10.97 -13.22
C PRO A 282 13.69 -10.40 -13.72
N THR A 283 12.56 -11.00 -13.31
CA THR A 283 11.22 -10.55 -13.68
C THR A 283 10.90 -9.17 -13.14
N ILE A 284 11.25 -8.85 -11.89
CA ILE A 284 11.09 -7.48 -11.36
C ILE A 284 11.94 -6.50 -12.16
N LYS A 285 13.21 -6.83 -12.47
CA LYS A 285 14.08 -5.97 -13.31
C LYS A 285 13.43 -5.71 -14.67
N LYS A 286 12.88 -6.76 -15.30
CA LYS A 286 12.17 -6.65 -16.58
C LYS A 286 10.93 -5.77 -16.50
N GLN A 287 10.10 -5.88 -15.45
CA GLN A 287 8.92 -5.05 -15.26
C GLN A 287 9.23 -3.54 -15.25
N VAL A 288 10.34 -3.14 -14.63
CA VAL A 288 10.72 -1.73 -14.53
C VAL A 288 11.65 -1.25 -15.65
N SER A 289 12.26 -2.14 -16.42
CA SER A 289 13.25 -1.81 -17.47
C SER A 289 12.84 -0.66 -18.41
N ARG A 290 11.58 -0.64 -18.86
CA ARG A 290 11.04 0.36 -19.80
C ARG A 290 10.67 1.70 -19.16
N HIS A 291 10.98 1.94 -17.88
CA HIS A 291 10.62 3.18 -17.19
C HIS A 291 11.20 4.43 -17.87
N PHE A 292 12.47 4.39 -18.28
CA PHE A 292 13.17 5.54 -18.82
C PHE A 292 12.69 5.91 -20.23
N SER A 293 12.52 4.90 -21.10
CA SER A 293 11.97 5.10 -22.45
C SER A 293 10.54 5.63 -22.40
N LYS A 294 9.69 5.11 -21.50
CA LYS A 294 8.34 5.66 -21.26
C LYS A 294 8.39 7.11 -20.81
N LEU A 295 9.28 7.48 -19.89
CA LEU A 295 9.41 8.88 -19.44
C LEU A 295 9.83 9.80 -20.59
N LYS A 296 10.86 9.43 -21.36
CA LYS A 296 11.31 10.19 -22.54
C LYS A 296 10.18 10.39 -23.54
N LYS A 297 9.46 9.32 -23.88
CA LYS A 297 8.31 9.36 -24.79
C LYS A 297 7.22 10.33 -24.33
N ILE A 298 6.88 10.33 -23.03
CA ILE A 298 5.87 11.28 -22.49
C ILE A 298 6.36 12.72 -22.59
N ILE A 299 7.63 12.98 -22.27
CA ILE A 299 8.21 14.33 -22.39
C ILE A 299 8.12 14.79 -23.84
N GLU A 300 8.58 13.97 -24.79
CA GLU A 300 8.59 14.30 -26.21
C GLU A 300 7.19 14.54 -26.77
N GLN A 301 6.25 13.62 -26.53
CA GLN A 301 4.86 13.74 -26.99
C GLN A 301 4.18 14.99 -26.45
N LYS A 302 4.39 15.31 -25.16
CA LYS A 302 3.76 16.48 -24.55
C LYS A 302 4.40 17.79 -24.96
N SER A 303 5.69 17.79 -25.25
CA SER A 303 6.37 18.94 -25.85
C SER A 303 5.89 19.19 -27.28
N LYS A 304 5.80 18.15 -28.12
CA LYS A 304 5.29 18.24 -29.51
C LYS A 304 3.86 18.77 -29.56
N GLN A 305 2.95 18.14 -28.81
CA GLN A 305 1.54 18.57 -28.71
C GLN A 305 1.39 20.04 -28.29
N ARG A 306 2.31 20.57 -27.47
CA ARG A 306 2.28 21.98 -27.04
C ARG A 306 2.97 22.92 -28.03
N ALA A 307 3.97 22.46 -28.76
CA ALA A 307 4.63 23.18 -29.83
C ALA A 307 3.68 23.41 -31.02
N GLU A 308 2.93 22.38 -31.42
CA GLU A 308 1.88 22.46 -32.46
C GLU A 308 0.82 23.51 -32.07
N ASN A 309 0.38 23.50 -30.81
CA ASN A 309 -0.61 24.46 -30.32
C ASN A 309 -0.10 25.91 -30.13
N ARG A 310 1.21 26.18 -30.31
CA ARG A 310 1.82 27.52 -30.08
C ARG A 310 2.87 27.93 -31.13
N GLY A 311 3.01 27.18 -32.22
CA GLY A 311 3.80 27.55 -33.40
C GLY A 311 5.34 27.52 -33.29
N LYS A 312 5.97 26.92 -32.26
CA LYS A 312 7.46 26.74 -32.24
C LYS A 312 7.92 25.44 -31.54
N PRO A 313 8.76 24.60 -32.17
CA PRO A 313 9.38 23.42 -31.54
C PRO A 313 10.54 23.80 -30.61
N PHE A 314 11.00 22.84 -29.78
CA PHE A 314 12.10 23.04 -28.82
C PHE A 314 13.45 22.52 -29.36
N LYS A 315 14.57 23.11 -28.88
CA LYS A 315 15.95 22.60 -29.04
C LYS A 315 16.45 22.13 -27.67
N ASP A 316 17.01 20.92 -27.61
CA ASP A 316 17.45 20.23 -26.37
C ASP A 316 18.49 20.99 -25.54
#